data_AF-Q153E5-F1
#
_entry.id   AF-Q153E5-F1
#
_cell.length_a   1.000
_cell.length_b   1.000
_cell.length_c   1.000
_cell.angle_alpha   90.00
_cell.angle_beta   90.00
_cell.angle_gamma   90.00
#
_symmetry.space_group_name_H-M   'P 1'
#
loop_
_entity.id
_entity.type
_entity.pdbx_description
1 polymer ?
#
loop_
_entity_poly.entity_id
_entity_poly.type
_entity_poly.pdbx_seq_one_letter_code
_entity_poly.pdbx_strand_id
1 'polypeptide(L)' 'RCAHHLLLVKGQVTTKYYRFLAKHGGWVWVQSYATIVHNSRSSRPHCIVSVNYVL' A
#
# COMPACT_ATOMS: atom_id res chain seq x y z
N ARG A 1 -7.03 1.15 8.84
CA ARG A 1 -8.37 0.79 8.30
C ARG A 1 -8.87 1.76 7.21
N CYS A 2 -8.95 3.07 7.45
CA CYS A 2 -9.47 4.03 6.47
C CYS A 2 -8.73 3.98 5.11
N ALA A 3 -7.38 3.89 5.12
CA ALA A 3 -6.61 3.82 3.88
C ALA A 3 -6.94 2.57 3.03
N HIS A 4 -7.09 1.40 3.66
CA HIS A 4 -7.49 0.17 2.95
C HIS A 4 -8.89 0.27 2.37
N HIS A 5 -9.83 0.86 3.12
CA HIS A 5 -11.19 1.06 2.61
C HIS A 5 -11.20 2.03 1.41
N LEU A 6 -10.48 3.15 1.50
CA LEU A 6 -10.32 4.08 0.40
C LEU A 6 -9.64 3.43 -0.81
N LEU A 7 -8.63 2.59 -0.61
CA LEU A 7 -7.98 1.84 -1.69
C LEU A 7 -8.98 0.92 -2.41
N LEU A 8 -9.82 0.18 -1.67
CA LEU A 8 -10.79 -0.74 -2.27
C LEU A 8 -11.92 -0.02 -3.00
N VAL A 9 -12.36 1.14 -2.50
CA VAL A 9 -13.47 1.90 -3.11
C VAL A 9 -13.00 2.80 -4.25
N LYS A 10 -11.83 3.44 -4.13
CA LYS A 10 -11.32 4.42 -5.11
C LYS A 10 -10.26 3.86 -6.05
N GLY A 11 -9.73 2.67 -5.77
CA GLY A 11 -8.62 2.07 -6.51
C GLY A 11 -7.25 2.63 -6.15
N GLN A 12 -7.13 3.72 -5.39
CA GLN A 12 -5.85 4.30 -4.99
C GLN A 12 -5.93 5.05 -3.66
N VAL A 13 -4.82 5.10 -2.92
CA VAL A 13 -4.74 5.82 -1.64
C VAL A 13 -3.31 6.23 -1.28
N THR A 14 -3.19 7.34 -0.54
CA THR A 14 -1.98 7.67 0.23
C THR A 14 -2.24 7.40 1.70
N THR A 15 -1.38 6.62 2.36
CA THR A 15 -1.52 6.34 3.78
C THR A 15 -1.08 7.54 4.63
N LYS A 16 -1.55 7.59 5.88
CA LYS A 16 -0.83 8.36 6.90
C LYS A 16 0.51 7.68 7.20
N TYR A 17 1.41 8.40 7.88
CA TYR A 17 2.62 7.80 8.40
C TYR A 17 2.29 6.65 9.36
N TYR A 18 2.97 5.53 9.18
CA TYR A 18 2.86 4.37 10.05
C TYR A 18 4.25 3.80 10.34
N ARG A 19 4.34 2.96 11.38
CA ARG A 19 5.57 2.29 11.75
C ARG A 19 5.74 0.99 10.97
N PHE A 20 6.87 0.85 10.32
CA PHE A 20 7.27 -0.38 9.64
C PHE A 20 8.43 -1.04 10.40
N LEU A 21 8.28 -2.32 10.74
CA LEU A 21 9.28 -3.09 11.47
C LEU A 21 10.44 -3.42 10.53
N ALA A 22 11.65 -2.96 10.84
CA ALA A 22 12.82 -3.29 10.04
C ALA A 22 13.31 -4.72 10.34
N LYS A 23 14.02 -5.33 9.38
CA LYS A 23 14.50 -6.72 9.45
C LYS A 23 15.27 -7.04 10.73
N HIS A 24 16.05 -6.07 11.22
CA HIS A 24 16.91 -6.23 12.40
C HIS A 24 16.28 -5.63 13.67
N GLY A 25 14.97 -5.40 13.68
CA GLY A 25 14.27 -4.70 14.75
C GLY A 25 14.28 -3.18 14.56
N GLY A 26 13.61 -2.48 15.48
CA GLY A 26 13.36 -1.04 15.36
C GLY A 26 12.23 -0.69 14.40
N TRP A 27 11.84 0.58 14.38
CA TRP A 27 10.70 1.06 13.61
C TRP A 27 11.10 2.25 12.74
N VAL A 28 10.85 2.15 11.44
CA VAL A 28 10.98 3.28 10.51
C VAL A 28 9.61 3.89 10.25
N TRP A 29 9.58 5.19 10.01
CA TRP A 29 8.34 5.86 9.60
C TRP A 29 8.17 5.68 8.10
N VAL A 30 6.99 5.23 7.69
CA VAL A 30 6.67 5.00 6.28
C VAL A 30 5.38 5.69 5.92
N GLN A 31 5.35 6.31 4.74
CA GLN A 31 4.13 6.65 4.03
C GLN A 31 4.09 5.86 2.72
N SER A 32 2.95 5.23 2.43
CA SER A 32 2.76 4.44 1.22
C SER A 32 1.76 5.07 0.28
N TYR A 33 2.07 5.02 -1.00
CA TYR A 33 1.14 5.28 -2.09
C TYR A 33 0.76 3.93 -2.68
N ALA A 34 -0.51 3.55 -2.60
CA ALA A 34 -0.99 2.25 -3.05
C ALA A 34 -2.06 2.41 -4.14
N THR A 35 -2.04 1.53 -5.14
CA THR A 35 -3.01 1.49 -6.24
C THR A 35 -3.39 0.05 -6.59
N ILE A 36 -4.64 -0.18 -6.98
CA ILE A 36 -5.13 -1.45 -7.50
C ILE A 36 -4.88 -1.47 -9.01
N VAL A 37 -4.09 -2.43 -9.45
CA VAL A 37 -3.87 -2.70 -10.87
C VAL A 37 -4.78 -3.83 -11.31
N HIS A 38 -5.50 -3.58 -12.40
CA HIS A 38 -6.34 -4.55 -13.07
C HIS A 38 -5.51 -5.31 -14.10
N ASN A 39 -5.35 -6.62 -13.91
CA ASN A 39 -4.65 -7.45 -14.88
C ASN A 39 -5.67 -8.22 -15.74
N SER A 40 -5.98 -7.67 -16.91
CA SER A 40 -6.91 -8.28 -17.87
C SER A 40 -6.37 -9.52 -18.57
N ARG A 41 -5.08 -9.87 -18.40
CA ARG A 41 -4.40 -10.99 -19.07
C ARG A 41 -4.08 -12.17 -18.12
N SER A 42 -4.52 -12.14 -16.86
CA SER A 42 -4.19 -13.15 -15.84
C SER A 42 -5.41 -13.62 -15.05
N SER A 43 -5.34 -14.83 -14.50
CA SER A 43 -6.32 -15.39 -13.54
C SER A 43 -6.43 -14.62 -12.22
N ARG A 44 -5.49 -13.69 -11.95
CA ARG A 44 -5.58 -12.74 -10.82
C ARG A 44 -6.00 -11.36 -11.34
N PRO A 45 -7.31 -11.05 -11.33
CA PRO A 45 -7.83 -9.82 -11.96
C PRO A 45 -7.38 -8.54 -11.25
N HIS A 46 -6.93 -8.61 -9.99
CA HIS A 46 -6.51 -7.46 -9.20
C HIS A 46 -5.23 -7.74 -8.40
N CYS A 47 -4.29 -6.80 -8.44
CA CYS A 47 -3.17 -6.73 -7.49
C CYS A 47 -3.04 -5.32 -6.92
N ILE A 48 -2.42 -5.19 -5.75
CA ILE A 48 -2.11 -3.89 -5.15
C ILE A 48 -0.61 -3.66 -5.36
N VAL A 49 -0.27 -2.54 -5.99
CA VAL A 49 1.10 -2.05 -6.07
C VAL A 49 1.26 -0.92 -5.07
N SER A 50 2.32 -0.96 -4.25
CA SER A 50 2.64 0.12 -3.32
C SER A 50 4.06 0.65 -3.49
N VAL A 51 4.20 1.97 -3.38
CA VAL A 51 5.48 2.68 -3.28
C VAL A 51 5.62 3.17 -1.86
N ASN A 52 6.69 2.78 -1.17
CA ASN A 52 6.91 3.08 0.24
C ASN A 52 8.00 4.13 0.38
N TYR A 53 7.62 5.31 0.86
CA TYR A 53 8.55 6.38 1.21
C TYR A 53 8.95 6.23 2.68
N VAL A 54 10.24 6.01 2.92
CA VAL A 54 10.83 5.76 4.25
C VAL A 54 11.46 7.05 4.78
N LEU A 55 11.24 7.33 6.07
CA LEU A 55 11.87 8.39 6.85
C LEU A 55 12.78 7.80 7.92
#